data_AF-A0A920QHX2-F1
#
_entry.id   AF-A0A920QHX2-F1
#
_cell.length_a   1.000
_cell.length_b   1.000
_cell.length_c   1.000
_cell.angle_alpha   90.00
_cell.angle_beta   90.00
_cell.angle_gamma   90.00
#
_symmetry.space_group_name_H-M   'P 1'
#
loop_
_entity.id
_entity.type
_entity.pdbx_description
1 polymer ?
#
loop_
_entity_poly.entity_id
_entity_poly.type
_entity_poly.pdbx_seq_one_letter_code
_entity_poly.pdbx_strand_id
1 'polypeptide(L)'
;MRLNILLQSLAGLGTALCFSSSSIFIRYGLETIPSPLIGVTIGMVFCTFAYGLILLVRFRKQTEEEKKISYSKQGILLLLFGGIFLGFGTLSRWIAIDLAPIAIVIGLSGLTVPVVLMLSPILMGRNLENVTVRIWIGAGLVIIGASLITFSR
;
A
#
# COMPACT_ATOMS: atom_id res chain seq x y z
N MET A 1 16.93 9.09 -19.37
CA MET A 1 16.38 9.71 -18.14
C MET A 1 14.84 9.84 -18.18
N ARG A 2 14.24 10.46 -19.20
CA ARG A 2 12.76 10.60 -19.30
C ARG A 2 11.98 9.29 -19.42
N LEU A 3 12.54 8.28 -20.11
CA LEU A 3 11.89 6.97 -20.28
C LEU A 3 11.78 6.18 -18.96
N ASN A 4 12.81 6.22 -18.10
CA ASN A 4 12.77 5.56 -16.79
C ASN A 4 11.75 6.20 -15.84
N ILE A 5 11.60 7.53 -15.89
CA ILE A 5 10.58 8.24 -15.12
C ILE A 5 9.18 7.84 -15.62
N LEU A 6 8.99 7.75 -16.94
CA LEU A 6 7.73 7.29 -17.53
C LEU A 6 7.38 5.84 -17.14
N LEU A 7 8.35 4.92 -17.18
CA LEU A 7 8.14 3.52 -16.75
C LEU A 7 7.83 3.41 -15.26
N GLN A 8 8.54 4.15 -14.40
CA GLN A 8 8.29 4.15 -12.96
C GLN A 8 6.90 4.73 -12.64
N SER A 9 6.53 5.83 -13.29
CA SER A 9 5.21 6.43 -13.16
C SER A 9 4.10 5.49 -13.64
N LEU A 10 4.33 4.68 -14.68
CA LEU A 10 3.35 3.71 -15.16
C LEU A 10 3.07 2.61 -14.13
N ALA A 11 4.12 2.08 -13.50
CA ALA A 11 3.96 1.11 -12.41
C ALA A 11 3.23 1.72 -11.19
N GLY A 12 3.53 2.98 -10.87
CA GLY A 12 2.83 3.75 -9.82
C GLY A 12 1.36 3.95 -10.15
N LEU A 13 1.04 4.34 -11.39
CA LEU A 13 -0.34 4.53 -11.86
C LEU A 13 -1.13 3.21 -11.85
N GLY A 14 -0.53 2.12 -12.32
CA GLY A 14 -1.16 0.80 -12.26
C GLY A 14 -1.47 0.39 -10.83
N THR A 15 -0.54 0.61 -9.91
CA THR A 15 -0.76 0.35 -8.48
C THR A 15 -1.90 1.20 -7.93
N ALA A 16 -1.93 2.50 -8.24
CA ALA A 16 -2.98 3.41 -7.80
C ALA A 16 -4.36 3.00 -8.34
N LEU A 17 -4.45 2.59 -9.60
CA LEU A 17 -5.69 2.10 -10.21
C LEU A 17 -6.18 0.82 -9.55
N CYS A 18 -5.31 -0.20 -9.42
CA CYS A 18 -5.66 -1.46 -8.78
C CYS A 18 -6.06 -1.26 -7.30
N PHE A 19 -5.28 -0.46 -6.57
CA PHE A 19 -5.55 -0.21 -5.15
C PHE A 19 -6.84 0.59 -4.95
N SER A 20 -7.08 1.64 -5.75
CA SER A 20 -8.29 2.46 -5.63
C SER A 20 -9.55 1.70 -6.01
N SER A 21 -9.52 0.98 -7.14
CA SER A 21 -10.65 0.16 -7.63
C SER A 21 -11.00 -0.97 -6.67
N SER A 22 -10.03 -1.52 -5.93
CA SER A 22 -10.30 -2.53 -4.90
C SER A 22 -11.35 -2.08 -3.89
N SER A 23 -11.43 -0.79 -3.55
CA SER A 23 -12.41 -0.28 -2.58
C SER A 23 -13.86 -0.52 -3.02
N ILE A 24 -14.10 -0.44 -4.34
CA ILE A 24 -15.42 -0.64 -4.95
C ILE A 24 -15.79 -2.13 -4.87
N PHE A 25 -14.87 -3.01 -5.27
CA PHE A 25 -15.08 -4.46 -5.21
C PHE A 25 -15.22 -4.97 -3.77
N ILE A 26 -14.48 -4.40 -2.81
CA ILE A 26 -14.62 -4.72 -1.39
C ILE A 26 -16.04 -4.38 -0.93
N ARG A 27 -16.53 -3.16 -1.20
CA ARG A 27 -17.89 -2.75 -0.81
C ARG A 27 -18.94 -3.67 -1.41
N TYR A 28 -18.82 -3.97 -2.70
CA TYR A 28 -19.73 -4.90 -3.38
C TYR A 28 -19.67 -6.32 -2.80
N GLY A 29 -18.46 -6.82 -2.49
CA GLY A 29 -18.29 -8.12 -1.84
C GLY A 29 -18.93 -8.18 -0.45
N LEU A 30 -18.84 -7.09 0.32
CA LEU A 30 -19.44 -6.98 1.64
C LEU A 30 -20.97 -6.97 1.61
N GLU A 31 -21.59 -6.49 0.53
CA GLU A 31 -23.05 -6.59 0.35
C GLU A 31 -23.50 -8.06 0.21
N THR A 32 -22.65 -8.94 -0.33
CA THR A 32 -22.94 -10.38 -0.47
C THR A 32 -22.52 -11.20 0.75
N ILE A 33 -21.38 -10.87 1.36
CA ILE A 33 -20.83 -11.54 2.54
C ILE A 33 -20.53 -10.45 3.59
N PRO A 34 -21.44 -10.18 4.53
CA PRO A 34 -21.33 -9.09 5.51
C PRO A 34 -20.35 -9.46 6.65
N SER A 35 -19.14 -9.86 6.29
CA SER A 35 -18.06 -10.18 7.22
C SER A 35 -16.73 -9.70 6.63
N PRO A 36 -16.26 -8.51 7.05
CA PRO A 36 -14.98 -7.95 6.61
C PRO A 36 -13.79 -8.86 6.88
N LEU A 37 -13.82 -9.60 8.00
CA LEU A 37 -12.77 -10.53 8.37
C LEU A 37 -12.67 -11.69 7.38
N ILE A 38 -13.81 -12.30 7.01
CA ILE A 38 -13.82 -13.40 6.03
C ILE A 38 -13.36 -12.89 4.66
N GLY A 39 -13.89 -11.75 4.23
CA GLY A 39 -13.53 -11.16 2.95
C GLY A 39 -12.03 -10.87 2.82
N VAL A 40 -11.43 -10.24 3.85
CA VAL A 40 -9.98 -9.97 3.85
C VAL A 40 -9.16 -11.26 3.93
N THR A 41 -9.58 -12.26 4.70
CA THR A 41 -8.87 -13.55 4.78
C THR A 41 -8.86 -14.25 3.43
N ILE A 42 -10.00 -14.34 2.75
CA ILE A 42 -10.08 -14.92 1.41
C ILE A 42 -9.16 -14.16 0.45
N GLY A 43 -9.26 -12.82 0.44
CA GLY A 43 -8.40 -11.98 -0.38
C GLY A 43 -6.91 -12.21 -0.13
N MET A 44 -6.49 -12.25 1.14
CA MET A 44 -5.09 -12.49 1.53
C MET A 44 -4.60 -13.88 1.13
N VAL A 45 -5.44 -14.92 1.22
CA VAL A 45 -5.08 -16.27 0.75
C VAL A 45 -4.84 -16.27 -0.76
N PHE A 46 -5.73 -15.67 -1.55
CA PHE A 46 -5.54 -15.55 -3.00
C PHE A 46 -4.30 -14.72 -3.35
N CYS A 47 -4.07 -13.58 -2.68
CA CYS A 47 -2.87 -12.77 -2.88
C CYS A 47 -1.59 -13.56 -2.55
N THR A 48 -1.57 -14.26 -1.42
CA THR A 48 -0.42 -15.07 -0.99
C THR A 48 -0.13 -16.18 -2.00
N PHE A 49 -1.17 -16.86 -2.49
CA PHE A 49 -1.03 -17.90 -3.49
C PHE A 49 -0.50 -17.33 -4.81
N ALA A 50 -1.09 -16.25 -5.32
CA ALA A 50 -0.67 -15.63 -6.58
C ALA A 50 0.77 -15.10 -6.52
N TYR A 51 1.14 -14.38 -5.47
CA TYR A 51 2.51 -13.92 -5.26
C TYR A 51 3.48 -15.08 -5.03
N GLY A 52 3.05 -16.13 -4.31
CA GLY A 52 3.82 -17.35 -4.12
C GLY A 52 4.16 -18.03 -5.44
N LEU A 53 3.19 -18.17 -6.36
CA LEU A 53 3.43 -18.71 -7.70
C LEU A 53 4.41 -17.85 -8.50
N ILE A 54 4.25 -16.53 -8.48
CA ILE A 54 5.16 -15.60 -9.17
C ILE A 54 6.58 -15.75 -8.63
N LEU A 55 6.73 -15.80 -7.30
CA LEU A 55 8.03 -16.00 -6.65
C LEU A 55 8.64 -17.36 -6.99
N LEU A 56 7.84 -18.43 -7.01
CA LEU A 56 8.30 -19.76 -7.41
C LEU A 56 8.80 -19.78 -8.86
N VAL A 57 8.06 -19.19 -9.80
CA VAL A 57 8.48 -19.09 -11.20
C VAL A 57 9.75 -18.26 -11.32
N ARG A 58 9.86 -17.16 -10.57
CA ARG A 58 11.04 -16.30 -10.57
C ARG A 58 12.25 -17.02 -9.98
N PHE A 59 12.09 -17.70 -8.85
CA PHE A 59 13.14 -18.47 -8.18
C PHE A 59 13.72 -19.55 -9.10
N ARG A 60 12.87 -20.21 -9.90
CA ARG A 60 13.32 -21.19 -10.90
C ARG A 60 14.10 -20.59 -12.07
N LYS A 61 13.95 -19.28 -12.32
CA LYS A 61 14.65 -18.54 -13.39
C LYS A 61 15.87 -17.76 -12.88
N GLN A 62 16.16 -17.79 -11.58
CA GLN A 62 17.31 -17.07 -11.02
C GLN A 62 18.64 -17.74 -11.37
N THR A 63 19.61 -16.93 -11.75
CA THR A 63 21.01 -17.33 -11.92
C THR A 63 21.64 -17.67 -10.57
N GLU A 64 22.64 -18.55 -10.53
CA GLU A 64 23.36 -18.95 -9.30
C GLU A 64 23.94 -17.76 -8.51
N GLU A 65 24.24 -16.64 -9.17
CA GLU A 65 24.68 -15.39 -8.52
C GLU A 65 23.57 -14.67 -7.75
N GLU A 66 22.33 -14.69 -8.24
CA GLU A 66 21.18 -14.06 -7.55
C GLU A 66 20.74 -14.85 -6.31
N LYS A 67 21.02 -16.16 -6.27
CA LYS A 67 20.72 -17.01 -5.11
C LYS A 67 21.63 -16.74 -3.91
N LYS A 68 22.78 -16.08 -4.12
CA LYS A 68 23.73 -15.71 -3.05
C LYS A 68 23.33 -14.46 -2.26
N ILE A 69 22.19 -13.82 -2.56
CA ILE A 69 21.70 -12.68 -1.78
C ILE A 69 21.43 -13.15 -0.34
N SER A 70 22.33 -12.76 0.56
CA SER A 70 22.22 -13.04 1.98
C SER A 70 21.26 -12.03 2.61
N TYR A 71 20.13 -12.51 3.12
CA TYR A 71 19.18 -11.67 3.83
C TYR A 71 19.73 -11.32 5.22
N SER A 72 19.92 -10.04 5.50
CA SER A 72 20.23 -9.58 6.85
C SER A 72 19.07 -9.93 7.80
N LYS A 73 19.39 -10.43 9.00
CA LYS A 73 18.40 -10.72 10.05
C LYS A 73 17.52 -9.49 10.37
N GLN A 74 18.11 -8.29 10.32
CA GLN A 74 17.39 -7.03 10.52
C GLN A 74 16.38 -6.77 9.40
N GLY A 75 16.75 -7.06 8.14
CA GLY A 75 15.85 -6.90 6.99
C GLY A 75 14.64 -7.84 7.06
N ILE A 76 14.86 -9.09 7.51
CA ILE A 76 13.77 -10.05 7.72
C ILE A 76 12.81 -9.57 8.82
N LEU A 77 13.35 -9.07 9.94
CA LEU A 77 12.53 -8.53 11.02
C LEU A 77 11.71 -7.32 10.56
N LEU A 78 12.32 -6.40 9.80
CA LEU A 78 11.61 -5.25 9.23
C LEU A 78 10.49 -5.66 8.28
N LEU A 79 10.72 -6.67 7.42
CA LEU A 79 9.68 -7.22 6.54
C LEU A 79 8.55 -7.86 7.34
N LEU A 80 8.87 -8.58 8.41
CA LEU A 80 7.88 -9.21 9.28
C LEU A 80 7.01 -8.16 9.98
N PHE A 81 7.62 -7.12 10.56
CA PHE A 81 6.87 -5.99 11.11
C PHE A 81 6.03 -5.30 10.05
N GLY A 82 6.62 -5.02 8.88
CA GLY A 82 5.90 -4.44 7.74
C GLY A 82 4.66 -5.25 7.35
N GLY A 83 4.79 -6.58 7.30
CA GLY A 83 3.67 -7.49 7.04
C GLY A 83 2.58 -7.45 8.11
N ILE A 84 2.95 -7.40 9.39
CA ILE A 84 1.99 -7.29 10.50
C ILE A 84 1.22 -5.96 10.42
N PHE A 85 1.93 -4.83 10.29
CA PHE A 85 1.29 -3.51 10.18
C PHE A 85 0.42 -3.41 8.93
N LEU A 86 0.87 -3.96 7.80
CA LEU A 86 0.09 -4.02 6.58
C LEU A 86 -1.17 -4.88 6.74
N GLY A 87 -1.08 -6.02 7.44
CA GLY A 87 -2.21 -6.88 7.75
C GLY A 87 -3.26 -6.15 8.58
N PHE A 88 -2.84 -5.53 9.69
CA PHE A 88 -3.73 -4.71 10.53
C PHE A 88 -4.34 -3.53 9.77
N GLY A 89 -3.53 -2.82 8.98
CA GLY A 89 -4.02 -1.70 8.16
C GLY A 89 -5.04 -2.16 7.12
N THR A 90 -4.82 -3.32 6.51
CA THR A 90 -5.75 -3.88 5.52
C THR A 90 -7.05 -4.30 6.17
N LEU A 91 -7.02 -5.03 7.29
CA LEU A 91 -8.22 -5.40 8.03
C LEU A 91 -9.01 -4.16 8.49
N SER A 92 -8.32 -3.16 9.04
CA SER A 92 -8.92 -1.90 9.48
C SER A 92 -9.59 -1.17 8.31
N ARG A 93 -8.96 -1.16 7.13
CA ARG A 93 -9.55 -0.59 5.91
C ARG A 93 -10.82 -1.32 5.48
N TRP A 94 -10.84 -2.65 5.53
CA TRP A 94 -12.04 -3.44 5.20
C TRP A 94 -13.19 -3.12 6.15
N ILE A 95 -12.92 -3.05 7.46
CA ILE A 95 -13.91 -2.65 8.47
C ILE A 95 -14.40 -1.21 8.20
N ALA A 96 -13.49 -0.28 7.88
CA ALA A 96 -13.87 1.10 7.58
C ALA A 96 -14.78 1.20 6.33
N ILE A 97 -14.51 0.42 5.28
CA ILE A 97 -15.34 0.37 4.07
C ILE A 97 -16.73 -0.20 4.36
N ASP A 98 -16.85 -1.10 5.33
CA ASP A 98 -18.13 -1.63 5.78
C ASP A 98 -18.95 -0.55 6.50
N LEU A 99 -18.33 0.13 7.48
CA LEU A 99 -18.98 1.08 8.38
C LEU A 99 -19.22 2.47 7.78
N ALA A 100 -18.38 2.92 6.86
CA ALA A 100 -18.40 4.28 6.34
C ALA A 100 -18.35 4.31 4.81
N PRO A 101 -18.89 5.37 4.18
CA PRO A 101 -18.86 5.43 2.72
C PRO A 101 -17.47 5.59 2.15
N ILE A 102 -17.27 4.95 0.99
CA ILE A 102 -15.96 4.76 0.34
C ILE A 102 -15.21 6.10 0.19
N ALA A 103 -15.92 7.19 -0.16
CA ALA A 103 -15.31 8.51 -0.33
C ALA A 103 -14.60 9.00 0.94
N ILE A 104 -15.19 8.80 2.12
CA ILE A 104 -14.59 9.20 3.41
C ILE A 104 -13.36 8.33 3.69
N VAL A 105 -13.48 7.01 3.52
CA VAL A 105 -12.38 6.07 3.78
C VAL A 105 -11.17 6.35 2.88
N ILE A 106 -11.41 6.60 1.59
CA ILE A 106 -10.35 6.95 0.64
C ILE A 106 -9.77 8.33 0.96
N GLY A 107 -10.62 9.31 1.29
CA GLY A 107 -10.17 10.64 1.72
C GLY A 107 -9.20 10.54 2.90
N LEU A 108 -9.61 9.88 3.98
CA LEU A 108 -8.77 9.67 5.16
C LEU A 108 -7.50 8.86 4.87
N SER A 109 -7.56 7.92 3.91
CA SER A 109 -6.36 7.17 3.47
C SER A 109 -5.27 8.09 2.88
N GLY A 110 -5.63 9.31 2.45
CA GLY A 110 -4.69 10.36 2.05
C GLY A 110 -3.69 10.76 3.15
N LEU A 111 -4.01 10.51 4.42
CA LEU A 111 -3.08 10.70 5.55
C LEU A 111 -1.83 9.81 5.46
N THR A 112 -1.86 8.77 4.63
CA THR A 112 -0.66 7.96 4.33
C THR A 112 0.48 8.84 3.79
N VAL A 113 0.18 9.87 2.99
CA VAL A 113 1.20 10.76 2.40
C VAL A 113 2.04 11.47 3.46
N PRO A 114 1.48 12.29 4.37
CA PRO A 114 2.27 12.94 5.41
C PRO A 114 2.92 11.94 6.37
N VAL A 115 2.24 10.84 6.72
CA VAL A 115 2.82 9.81 7.62
C VAL A 115 4.07 9.19 7.02
N VAL A 116 4.04 8.81 5.74
CA VAL A 116 5.20 8.25 5.04
C VAL A 116 6.32 9.28 4.96
N LEU A 117 6.02 10.53 4.58
CA LEU A 117 7.03 11.60 4.50
C LEU A 117 7.69 11.91 5.85
N MET A 118 6.98 11.73 6.96
CA MET A 118 7.55 11.88 8.31
C MET A 118 8.42 10.69 8.71
N LEU A 119 7.94 9.46 8.48
CA LEU A 119 8.59 8.25 8.97
C LEU A 119 9.77 7.82 8.09
N SER A 120 9.73 8.11 6.79
CA SER A 120 10.71 7.59 5.86
C SER A 120 12.13 8.13 6.10
N PRO A 121 12.37 9.42 6.42
CA PRO A 121 13.73 9.89 6.74
C PRO A 121 14.23 9.35 8.09
N ILE A 122 13.32 8.96 8.99
CA ILE A 122 13.65 8.39 10.31
C ILE A 122 14.09 6.94 10.15
N LEU A 123 13.37 6.17 9.33
CA LEU A 123 13.59 4.72 9.18
C LEU A 123 14.63 4.38 8.11
N MET A 124 14.68 5.13 7.01
CA MET A 124 15.59 4.89 5.88
C MET A 124 16.82 5.79 5.92
N GLY A 125 16.84 6.80 6.79
CA GLY A 125 17.90 7.77 6.90
C GLY A 125 17.80 8.88 5.84
N ARG A 126 18.16 10.11 6.25
CA ARG A 126 18.04 11.34 5.45
C ARG A 126 18.86 11.33 4.14
N ASN A 127 19.82 10.42 4.00
CA ASN A 127 20.63 10.29 2.79
C ASN A 127 19.90 9.53 1.67
N LEU A 128 18.92 8.68 2.00
CA LEU A 128 18.14 7.92 1.02
C LEU A 128 16.89 8.69 0.56
N GLU A 129 16.34 9.57 1.40
CA GLU A 129 15.13 10.33 1.07
C GLU A 129 15.18 11.77 1.60
N ASN A 130 15.31 12.73 0.67
CA ASN A 130 15.30 14.16 0.98
C ASN A 130 13.90 14.74 0.74
N VAL A 131 13.13 14.90 1.83
CA VAL A 131 11.80 15.51 1.78
C VAL A 131 11.94 17.03 1.68
N THR A 132 11.64 17.58 0.51
CA THR A 132 11.72 19.02 0.24
C THR A 132 10.47 19.76 0.68
N VAL A 133 10.57 21.09 0.85
CA VAL A 133 9.42 21.97 1.17
C VAL A 133 8.29 21.83 0.13
N ARG A 134 8.63 21.61 -1.14
CA ARG A 134 7.63 21.41 -2.22
C ARG A 134 6.80 20.15 -1.99
N ILE A 135 7.41 19.08 -1.49
CA ILE A 135 6.73 17.82 -1.17
C ILE A 135 5.78 18.03 0.01
N TRP A 136 6.19 18.81 1.02
CA TRP A 136 5.33 19.17 2.15
C TRP A 136 4.11 20.01 1.75
N ILE A 137 4.27 20.95 0.82
CA ILE A 137 3.13 21.71 0.27
C ILE A 137 2.15 20.75 -0.44
N GLY A 138 2.69 19.80 -1.21
CA GLY A 138 1.88 18.74 -1.83
C GLY A 138 1.12 17.88 -0.82
N ALA A 139 1.78 17.47 0.27
CA ALA A 139 1.14 16.74 1.36
C ALA A 139 0.03 17.57 2.04
N GLY A 140 0.26 18.87 2.25
CA GLY A 140 -0.76 19.79 2.75
C GLY A 140 -2.00 19.85 1.86
N LEU A 141 -1.80 19.93 0.53
CA LEU A 141 -2.90 19.89 -0.44
C LEU A 141 -3.69 18.57 -0.38
N VAL A 142 -3.00 17.43 -0.20
CA VAL A 142 -3.66 16.12 -0.03
C VAL A 142 -4.53 16.11 1.24
N ILE A 143 -4.02 16.62 2.37
CA ILE A 143 -4.77 16.68 3.63
C ILE A 143 -5.99 17.61 3.51
N ILE A 144 -5.82 18.76 2.85
CA ILE A 144 -6.92 19.71 2.60
C ILE A 144 -8.01 19.02 1.76
N GLY A 145 -7.63 18.35 0.67
CA GLY A 145 -8.57 17.60 -0.17
C GLY A 145 -9.29 16.48 0.60
N ALA A 146 -8.55 15.71 1.39
CA ALA A 146 -9.11 14.67 2.26
C ALA A 146 -10.11 15.23 3.27
N SER A 147 -9.79 16.37 3.89
CA SER A 147 -10.66 17.06 4.85
C SER A 147 -11.94 17.54 4.18
N LEU A 148 -11.83 18.18 3.00
CA LEU A 148 -12.98 18.65 2.24
C LEU A 148 -13.94 17.49 1.89
N ILE A 149 -13.41 16.35 1.43
CA ILE A 149 -14.22 15.15 1.13
C ILE A 149 -14.91 14.61 2.38
N THR A 150 -14.23 14.66 3.53
CA THR A 150 -14.75 14.14 4.80
C THR A 150 -15.85 15.04 5.36
N PHE A 151 -15.70 16.36 5.25
CA PHE A 151 -16.65 17.36 5.77
C PHE A 151 -17.72 17.80 4.77
N SER A 152 -17.67 17.36 3.51
CA SER A 152 -18.71 17.69 2.51
C SER A 152 -19.96 16.82 2.63
N ARG A 153 -20.19 16.19 3.77
CA ARG A 153 -21.32 15.31 4.07
C ARG A 153 -22.05 15.77 5.32
#